data_AF-A0A1F9BCI7-F1
#
_entry.id   AF-A0A1F9BCI7-F1
#
_cell.length_a   1.000
_cell.length_b   1.000
_cell.length_c   1.000
_cell.angle_alpha   90.00
_cell.angle_beta   90.00
_cell.angle_gamma   90.00
#
_symmetry.space_group_name_H-M   'P 1'
#
loop_
_entity.id
_entity.type
_entity.pdbx_description
1 polymer ?
#
loop_
_entity_poly.entity_id
_entity_poly.type
_entity_poly.pdbx_seq_one_letter_code
_entity_poly.pdbx_strand_id
1 'polypeptide(L)'
;MLKIHCPQCNKSFLWTDNMPTQDKCPTPDCSWNYNIHAELKKNVNRHAVEVKSQTLHCPFCQGEIASKFTICPHCSQIVMGKKMLKKRYFFLAVCLILVILSLIFKYWVK
;
A
#
# COMPACT_ATOMS: atom_id res chain seq x y z
N MET A 1 -9.70 -17.18 2.30
CA MET A 1 -8.79 -17.44 3.43
C MET A 1 -8.55 -16.15 4.21
N LEU A 2 -9.02 -16.07 5.46
CA LEU A 2 -8.89 -14.88 6.30
C LEU A 2 -7.98 -15.18 7.49
N LYS A 3 -6.98 -14.34 7.74
CA LYS A 3 -6.14 -14.44 8.95
C LYS A 3 -6.84 -13.72 10.09
N ILE A 4 -7.17 -14.45 11.14
CA ILE A 4 -7.85 -13.93 12.34
C ILE A 4 -6.86 -13.95 13.49
N HIS A 5 -6.88 -12.89 14.29
CA HIS A 5 -6.06 -12.76 15.48
C HIS A 5 -6.92 -12.86 16.74
N CYS A 6 -6.56 -13.77 17.64
CA CYS A 6 -7.29 -13.96 18.89
C CYS A 6 -6.70 -13.08 20.01
N PRO A 7 -7.51 -12.24 20.68
CA PRO A 7 -7.03 -11.34 21.74
C PRO A 7 -6.66 -12.08 23.03
N GLN A 8 -7.19 -13.28 23.28
CA GLN A 8 -6.89 -14.05 24.51
C GLN A 8 -5.58 -14.85 24.41
N CYS A 9 -5.41 -15.65 23.36
CA CYS A 9 -4.20 -16.47 23.20
C CYS A 9 -3.07 -15.77 22.42
N ASN A 10 -3.32 -14.58 21.86
CA ASN A 10 -2.39 -13.81 21.01
C ASN A 10 -1.89 -14.59 19.77
N LYS A 11 -2.51 -15.72 19.44
CA LYS A 11 -2.22 -16.52 18.25
C LYS A 11 -3.11 -16.07 17.10
N SER A 12 -2.57 -16.19 15.90
CA SER A 12 -3.33 -16.01 14.66
C SER A 12 -3.56 -17.33 13.97
N PHE A 13 -4.77 -17.56 13.47
CA PHE A 13 -5.11 -18.74 12.67
C PHE A 13 -5.72 -18.33 11.33
N LEU A 14 -5.76 -19.28 10.39
CA LEU A 14 -6.37 -19.10 9.08
C LEU A 14 -7.76 -19.70 9.10
N TRP A 15 -8.76 -18.87 8.85
CA TRP A 15 -10.13 -19.32 8.65
C TRP A 15 -10.37 -19.66 7.18
N THR A 16 -10.95 -20.84 6.95
CA THR A 16 -11.27 -21.42 5.64
C THR A 16 -12.78 -21.65 5.50
N ASP A 17 -13.27 -21.84 4.27
CA ASP A 17 -14.71 -21.91 3.99
C ASP A 17 -15.40 -23.15 4.60
N ASN A 18 -14.62 -24.14 5.03
CA ASN A 18 -15.11 -25.34 5.71
C ASN A 18 -15.31 -25.12 7.23
N MET A 19 -14.92 -23.96 7.76
CA MET A 19 -15.08 -23.63 9.17
C MET A 19 -16.38 -22.84 9.40
N PRO A 20 -17.02 -23.01 10.56
CA PRO A 20 -18.21 -22.23 10.93
C PRO A 20 -17.92 -20.73 10.96
N THR A 21 -18.96 -19.92 10.74
CA THR A 21 -18.85 -18.45 10.76
C THR A 21 -18.69 -17.87 12.17
N GLN A 22 -19.06 -18.65 13.19
CA GLN A 22 -18.90 -18.34 14.61
C GLN A 22 -18.59 -19.61 15.37
N ASP A 23 -17.44 -19.65 16.05
CA ASP A 23 -17.05 -20.79 16.89
C ASP A 23 -15.93 -20.38 17.86
N LYS A 24 -15.53 -21.29 18.73
CA LYS A 24 -14.39 -21.13 19.62
C LYS A 24 -13.10 -21.09 18.83
N CYS A 25 -12.12 -20.39 19.38
CA CYS A 25 -10.77 -20.36 18.86
C CYS A 25 -10.23 -21.81 18.76
N PRO A 26 -9.65 -22.23 17.63
CA PRO A 26 -9.10 -23.58 17.46
C PRO A 26 -7.83 -23.85 18.31
N THR A 27 -7.42 -22.90 19.14
CA THR A 27 -6.28 -23.07 20.04
C THR A 27 -6.74 -23.79 21.31
N PRO A 28 -6.06 -24.87 21.74
CA PRO A 28 -6.32 -25.46 23.05
C PRO A 28 -6.14 -24.40 24.15
N ASP A 29 -7.01 -24.43 25.16
CA ASP A 29 -7.05 -23.48 26.27
C ASP A 29 -7.53 -22.04 25.93
N CYS A 30 -8.17 -21.84 24.78
CA CYS A 30 -8.77 -20.56 24.42
C CYS A 30 -10.29 -20.66 24.25
N SER A 31 -11.04 -20.04 25.16
CA SER A 31 -12.51 -19.99 25.13
C SER A 31 -13.07 -18.81 24.33
N TRP A 32 -12.24 -18.08 23.58
CA TRP A 32 -12.67 -16.93 22.81
C TRP A 32 -13.55 -17.37 21.64
N ASN A 33 -14.73 -16.76 21.48
CA ASN A 33 -15.61 -17.00 20.34
C ASN A 33 -15.33 -15.95 19.25
N TYR A 34 -14.91 -16.40 18.06
CA TYR A 34 -14.67 -15.52 16.93
C TYR A 34 -15.94 -15.30 16.12
N ASN A 35 -16.13 -14.10 15.59
CA ASN A 35 -17.19 -13.81 14.63
C ASN A 35 -16.57 -13.27 13.34
N ILE A 36 -16.70 -14.05 12.26
CA ILE A 36 -16.07 -13.74 10.97
C ILE A 36 -16.57 -12.44 10.39
N HIS A 37 -17.87 -12.15 10.49
CA HIS A 37 -18.43 -10.90 9.96
C HIS A 37 -17.86 -9.67 10.67
N ALA A 38 -17.67 -9.76 11.99
CA ALA A 38 -17.06 -8.68 12.76
C ALA A 38 -15.58 -8.48 12.39
N GLU A 39 -14.83 -9.57 12.21
CA GLU A 39 -13.41 -9.48 11.87
C GLU A 39 -13.19 -9.03 10.41
N LEU A 40 -14.04 -9.49 9.48
CA LEU A 40 -14.09 -8.99 8.11
C LEU A 40 -14.37 -7.49 8.07
N LYS A 41 -15.38 -7.02 8.81
CA LYS A 41 -15.71 -5.59 8.89
C LYS A 41 -14.53 -4.77 9.41
N LYS A 42 -13.81 -5.26 10.42
CA LYS A 42 -12.59 -4.62 10.92
C LYS A 42 -11.47 -4.60 9.87
N ASN A 43 -11.30 -5.67 9.10
CA ASN A 43 -10.25 -5.73 8.08
C ASN A 43 -10.54 -4.79 6.89
N VAL A 44 -11.80 -4.76 6.43
CA VAL A 44 -12.25 -3.80 5.40
C VAL A 44 -12.08 -2.37 5.89
N ASN A 45 -12.46 -2.08 7.14
CA ASN A 45 -12.28 -0.75 7.72
C ASN A 45 -10.81 -0.36 7.84
N ARG A 46 -9.89 -1.28 8.17
CA ARG A 46 -8.45 -0.99 8.20
C ARG A 46 -7.94 -0.53 6.83
N HIS A 47 -8.31 -1.22 5.76
CA HIS A 47 -7.96 -0.79 4.40
C HIS A 47 -8.66 0.51 3.98
N ALA A 48 -9.91 0.72 4.40
CA ALA A 48 -10.61 1.98 4.15
C ALA A 48 -9.96 3.17 4.88
N VAL A 49 -9.44 2.95 6.09
CA VAL A 49 -8.71 3.95 6.87
C VAL A 49 -7.34 4.23 6.26
N GLU A 50 -6.58 3.20 5.84
CA GLU A 50 -5.30 3.37 5.13
C GLU A 50 -5.43 4.20 3.84
N VAL A 51 -6.58 4.10 3.14
CA VAL A 51 -6.85 4.87 1.93
C VAL A 51 -7.34 6.31 2.23
N LYS A 52 -7.95 6.56 3.40
CA LYS A 52 -8.47 7.89 3.76
C LYS A 52 -7.55 8.74 4.65
N SER A 53 -6.58 8.17 5.36
CA SER A 53 -5.91 8.86 6.49
C SER A 53 -4.47 9.28 6.24
N GLN A 54 -4.00 9.37 5.00
CA GLN A 54 -2.74 10.05 4.72
C GLN A 54 -3.02 11.40 4.09
N THR A 55 -3.44 12.35 4.94
CA THR A 55 -3.19 13.76 4.65
C THR A 55 -1.68 13.92 4.49
N LEU A 56 -1.24 14.12 3.25
CA LEU A 56 0.16 14.25 2.93
C LEU A 56 0.57 15.67 3.31
N HIS A 57 1.59 15.82 4.13
CA HIS A 57 2.08 17.13 4.52
C HIS A 57 3.31 17.50 3.68
N CYS A 58 3.45 18.77 3.35
CA CYS A 58 4.61 19.29 2.66
C CYS A 58 5.87 19.14 3.54
N PRO A 59 6.98 18.55 3.05
CA PRO A 59 8.20 18.44 3.85
C PRO A 59 8.87 19.79 4.13
N PHE A 60 8.50 20.86 3.40
CA PHE A 60 9.08 22.20 3.54
C PHE A 60 8.24 23.14 4.40
N CYS A 61 6.92 23.17 4.19
CA CYS A 61 6.02 24.10 4.87
C CYS A 61 4.95 23.42 5.73
N GLN A 62 4.94 22.09 5.80
CA GLN A 62 3.96 21.27 6.52
C GLN A 62 2.49 21.48 6.11
N GLY A 63 2.22 22.28 5.08
CA GLY A 63 0.86 22.45 4.56
C GLY A 63 0.29 21.16 3.99
N GLU A 64 -1.04 21.03 4.00
CA GLU A 64 -1.74 19.87 3.47
C GLU A 64 -1.59 19.80 1.94
N ILE A 65 -1.33 18.60 1.44
CA ILE A 65 -1.12 18.32 0.02
C ILE A 65 -2.06 17.19 -0.41
N ALA A 66 -2.77 17.40 -1.52
CA ALA A 66 -3.70 16.42 -2.08
C ALA A 66 -3.00 15.18 -2.69
N SER A 67 -1.73 15.30 -3.11
CA SER A 67 -1.03 14.22 -3.81
C SER A 67 0.51 14.33 -3.68
N LYS A 68 1.21 13.19 -3.75
CA LYS A 68 2.68 13.07 -3.73
C LYS A 68 3.38 13.67 -4.97
N PHE A 69 2.60 14.16 -5.94
CA PHE A 69 3.03 14.84 -7.16
C PHE A 69 2.13 16.05 -7.35
N THR A 70 2.38 17.11 -6.57
CA THR A 70 1.69 18.39 -6.73
C THR A 70 2.63 19.52 -6.40
N ILE A 71 2.27 20.69 -6.92
CA ILE A 71 2.83 21.96 -6.48
C ILE A 71 2.12 22.28 -5.16
N CYS A 72 2.88 22.43 -4.08
CA CYS A 72 2.27 22.78 -2.80
C CYS A 72 1.64 24.18 -2.89
N PRO A 73 0.36 24.37 -2.51
CA PRO A 73 -0.31 25.66 -2.62
C PRO A 73 0.25 26.72 -1.66
N HIS A 74 0.91 26.29 -0.57
CA HIS A 74 1.43 27.20 0.45
C HIS A 74 2.84 27.74 0.17
N CYS A 75 3.71 26.93 -0.46
CA CYS A 75 5.10 27.32 -0.71
C CYS A 75 5.50 27.33 -2.19
N SER A 76 4.59 26.95 -3.11
CA SER A 76 4.83 26.82 -4.55
C SER A 76 5.99 25.88 -4.95
N GLN A 77 6.55 25.13 -4.00
CA GLN A 77 7.60 24.16 -4.28
C GLN A 77 7.00 22.86 -4.81
N ILE A 78 7.70 22.25 -5.74
CA ILE A 78 7.35 20.97 -6.34
C ILE A 78 7.67 19.88 -5.33
N VAL A 79 6.64 19.28 -4.73
CA VAL A 79 6.81 18.16 -3.81
C VAL A 79 6.74 16.88 -4.61
N MET A 80 7.93 16.34 -4.88
CA MET A 80 8.10 15.02 -5.50
C MET A 80 8.32 14.01 -4.39
N GLY A 81 7.26 13.35 -3.94
CA GLY A 81 7.38 12.29 -2.95
C GLY A 81 8.29 11.18 -3.48
N LYS A 82 9.35 10.84 -2.73
CA LYS A 82 10.26 9.72 -3.03
C LYS A 82 9.49 8.40 -3.03
N LYS A 83 8.82 8.06 -4.13
CA LYS A 83 8.63 6.66 -4.50
C LYS A 83 9.98 6.22 -5.04
N MET A 84 10.68 5.37 -4.29
CA MET A 84 11.76 4.54 -4.80
C MET A 84 11.29 3.96 -6.15
N LEU A 85 11.79 4.52 -7.26
CA LEU A 85 11.58 3.97 -8.58
C LEU A 85 12.09 2.53 -8.49
N LYS A 86 11.18 1.55 -8.53
CA LYS A 86 11.55 0.13 -8.51
C LYS A 86 12.69 -0.03 -9.52
N LYS A 87 13.87 -0.51 -9.11
CA LYS A 87 15.10 -0.55 -9.95
C LYS A 87 14.84 -1.03 -11.39
N ARG A 88 13.86 -1.93 -11.57
CA ARG A 88 13.35 -2.41 -12.87
C ARG A 88 12.89 -1.30 -13.82
N TYR A 89 12.16 -0.29 -13.34
CA TYR A 89 11.67 0.82 -14.17
C TYR A 89 12.79 1.78 -14.57
N PHE A 90 13.77 2.01 -13.69
CA PHE A 90 14.95 2.80 -14.02
C PHE A 90 15.76 2.15 -15.14
N PHE A 91 15.97 0.84 -15.06
CA PHE A 91 16.68 0.09 -16.10
C PHE A 91 15.96 0.14 -17.45
N LEU A 92 14.63 -0.03 -17.46
CA LEU A 92 13.82 0.10 -18.68
C LEU A 92 13.90 1.50 -19.30
N ALA A 93 13.90 2.55 -18.47
CA ALA A 93 14.02 3.92 -18.96
C ALA A 93 15.39 4.18 -19.61
N VAL A 94 16.47 3.69 -19.00
CA VAL A 94 17.83 3.80 -19.58
C VAL A 94 17.93 3.07 -20.92
N CYS A 95 17.39 1.85 -21.02
CA CYS A 95 17.35 1.12 -22.29
C CYS A 95 16.57 1.89 -23.37
N LEU A 96 15.40 2.45 -23.04
CA LEU A 96 14.61 3.25 -23.97
C LEU A 96 15.38 4.49 -24.47
N ILE A 97 16.06 5.21 -23.56
CA ILE A 97 16.86 6.39 -23.90
C ILE A 97 17.99 6.01 -24.86
N LEU A 98 18.68 4.88 -24.63
CA LEU A 98 19.75 4.41 -25.52
C LEU A 98 19.23 4.04 -26.92
N VAL A 99 18.06 3.39 -27.00
CA VAL A 99 17.42 3.07 -28.29
C VAL A 99 17.05 4.34 -29.04
N ILE A 100 16.46 5.33 -28.35
CA ILE A 100 16.11 6.62 -28.97
C ILE A 100 17.36 7.34 -29.46
N LEU A 101 18.42 7.42 -28.65
CA LEU A 101 19.70 8.02 -29.06
C LEU A 101 20.29 7.30 -30.28
N SER A 102 20.27 5.97 -30.30
CA SER A 102 20.76 5.18 -31.43
C SER A 102 19.97 5.49 -32.72
N LEU A 103 18.65 5.62 -32.63
CA LEU A 103 17.81 6.01 -33.75
C LEU A 103 18.10 7.43 -34.21
N ILE A 104 18.23 8.39 -33.28
CA ILE A 104 18.58 9.77 -33.62
C ILE A 104 19.93 9.81 -34.35
N PHE A 105 20.98 9.18 -33.81
CA PHE A 105 22.28 9.16 -34.50
C PHE A 105 22.19 8.54 -35.89
N LYS A 106 21.42 7.46 -36.07
CA LYS A 106 21.28 6.79 -37.38
C LYS A 106 20.50 7.61 -38.41
N TYR A 107 19.48 8.35 -37.98
CA TYR A 107 18.58 9.08 -38.90
C TYR A 107 18.93 10.57 -39.05
N TRP A 108 19.73 11.12 -38.13
CA TRP A 108 20.10 12.54 -38.11
C TRP A 108 21.55 12.78 -38.55
N VAL A 109 22.45 11.79 -38.39
CA VAL A 109 23.78 11.82 -39.02
C VAL A 109 23.67 11.17 -40.40
N LYS A 110 23.11 11.93 -41.35
CA LYS A 110 23.14 11.67 -42.79
C LYS A 110 23.46 12.98 -43.49
#